data_AF-A0A9D0P078-F1
#
_entry.id   AF-A0A9D0P078-F1
#
_cell.length_a   1.000
_cell.length_b   1.000
_cell.length_c   1.000
_cell.angle_alpha   90.00
_cell.angle_beta   90.00
_cell.angle_gamma   90.00
#
_symmetry.space_group_name_H-M   'P 1'
#
loop_
_entity.id
_entity.type
_entity.pdbx_description
1 polymer ?
#
loop_
_entity_poly.entity_id
_entity_poly.type
_entity_poly.pdbx_seq_one_letter_code
_entity_poly.pdbx_strand_id
1 'polypeptide(L)'
;MASVEVISVEGGYQLEGTLNLWTMGPRLALDFSSSGDLCHIDLGHLVSPDSGVIVQMLSWIRAANEQHVDLAFVNTPEQLVSLIDLYDLESIIKVA
;
A
#
# COMPACT_ATOMS: atom_id res chain seq x y z
N MET A 1 1.58 8.79 19.70
CA MET A 1 2.03 8.66 18.29
C MET A 1 0.90 7.97 17.55
N ALA A 2 0.39 8.55 16.47
CA ALA A 2 -0.56 7.84 15.62
C ALA A 2 0.21 6.75 14.87
N SER A 3 -0.30 5.52 14.87
CA SER A 3 0.27 4.38 14.15
C SER A 3 -0.75 3.88 13.13
N VAL A 4 -0.27 3.31 12.03
CA VAL A 4 -1.12 2.53 11.13
C VAL A 4 -1.36 1.16 11.75
N GLU A 5 -2.60 0.68 11.65
CA GLU A 5 -2.97 -0.71 11.94
C GLU A 5 -3.11 -1.48 10.63
N VAL A 6 -2.61 -2.72 10.61
CA VAL A 6 -2.73 -3.61 9.46
C VAL A 6 -3.68 -4.74 9.84
N ILE A 7 -4.79 -4.82 9.13
CA ILE A 7 -5.82 -5.82 9.33
C ILE A 7 -5.75 -6.81 8.17
N SER A 8 -5.50 -8.09 8.47
CA SER A 8 -5.57 -9.14 7.44
C SER A 8 -7.03 -9.45 7.14
N VAL A 9 -7.38 -9.45 5.86
CA VAL A 9 -8.70 -9.77 5.34
C VAL A 9 -8.58 -10.87 4.28
N GLU A 10 -9.70 -11.45 3.87
CA GLU A 10 -9.70 -12.43 2.78
C GLU A 10 -9.13 -11.79 1.50
N GLY A 11 -8.06 -12.37 0.97
CA GLY A 11 -7.40 -11.88 -0.25
C GLY A 11 -6.51 -10.64 -0.07
N GLY A 12 -6.18 -10.22 1.16
CA GLY A 12 -5.16 -9.19 1.37
C GLY A 12 -5.20 -8.46 2.70
N TYR A 13 -5.04 -7.13 2.65
CA TYR A 13 -4.83 -6.28 3.82
C TYR A 13 -5.63 -4.98 3.74
N GLN A 14 -6.12 -4.54 4.89
CA GLN A 14 -6.69 -3.21 5.08
C GLN A 14 -5.81 -2.40 6.04
N LEU A 15 -5.53 -1.16 5.67
CA LEU A 15 -4.70 -0.25 6.45
C LEU A 15 -5.54 0.87 7.03
N GLU A 16 -5.51 0.99 8.36
CA GLU A 16 -6.26 2.00 9.08
C GLU A 16 -5.34 2.94 9.85
N GLY A 17 -5.64 4.24 9.81
CA GLY A 17 -4.94 5.25 10.60
C GLY A 17 -3.85 5.99 9.83
N THR A 18 -2.88 6.54 10.55
CA THR A 18 -1.90 7.47 9.94
C THR A 18 -0.69 6.72 9.40
N LEU A 19 -0.56 6.68 8.07
CA LEU A 19 0.66 6.24 7.38
C LEU A 19 1.26 7.43 6.61
N ASN A 20 2.42 7.90 7.05
CA ASN A 20 3.17 8.98 6.41
C ASN A 20 4.67 8.82 6.70
N LEU A 21 5.53 9.70 6.18
CA LEU A 21 6.98 9.63 6.39
C LEU A 21 7.41 9.56 7.87
N TRP A 22 6.60 10.08 8.79
CA TRP A 22 6.92 10.15 10.22
C TRP A 22 6.40 8.94 11.00
N THR A 23 5.32 8.30 10.52
CA THR A 23 4.73 7.11 11.15
C THR A 23 5.16 5.81 10.48
N MET A 24 5.71 5.89 9.27
CA MET A 24 6.40 4.80 8.60
C MET A 24 7.68 4.50 9.37
N GLY A 25 7.59 3.57 10.32
CA GLY A 25 8.76 2.97 10.98
C GLY A 25 9.65 2.20 10.00
N PRO A 26 10.48 1.24 10.45
CA PRO A 26 11.08 0.29 9.51
C PRO A 26 9.97 -0.31 8.63
N ARG A 27 10.17 -0.29 7.31
CA ARG A 27 9.20 -0.64 6.25
C ARG A 27 8.15 -1.61 6.76
N LEU A 28 6.88 -1.21 6.73
CA LEU A 28 5.77 -2.04 7.17
C LEU A 28 5.79 -3.33 6.32
N ALA A 29 6.20 -4.44 6.92
CA ALA A 29 6.35 -5.70 6.21
C ALA A 29 5.01 -6.42 6.17
N LEU A 30 4.55 -6.72 4.96
CA LEU A 30 3.38 -7.57 4.71
C LEU A 30 3.88 -8.91 4.15
N ASP A 31 3.16 -9.98 4.45
CA ASP A 31 3.48 -11.32 3.98
C ASP A 31 2.51 -11.75 2.88
N PHE A 32 2.96 -11.66 1.64
CA PHE A 32 2.11 -11.94 0.48
C PHE A 32 1.97 -13.43 0.19
N SER A 33 2.75 -14.31 0.84
CA SER A 33 2.83 -15.74 0.53
C SER A 33 1.51 -16.49 0.71
N SER A 34 0.58 -15.92 1.49
CA SER A 34 -0.74 -16.48 1.79
C SER A 34 -1.87 -15.97 0.89
N SER A 35 -1.62 -15.01 0.01
CA SER A 35 -2.67 -14.24 -0.68
C SER A 35 -3.16 -14.82 -2.01
N GLY A 36 -2.75 -16.04 -2.38
CA GLY A 36 -3.03 -16.57 -3.72
C GLY A 36 -2.31 -15.76 -4.81
N ASP A 37 -2.87 -15.71 -6.02
CA ASP A 37 -2.21 -15.06 -7.16
C ASP A 37 -2.30 -13.51 -7.13
N LEU A 38 -3.29 -12.95 -6.43
CA LEU A 38 -3.56 -11.50 -6.35
C LEU A 38 -3.88 -11.09 -4.92
N CYS A 39 -3.14 -10.13 -4.39
CA CYS A 39 -3.36 -9.55 -3.07
C CYS A 39 -3.84 -8.10 -3.17
N HIS A 40 -4.95 -7.81 -2.49
CA HIS A 40 -5.55 -6.48 -2.41
C HIS A 40 -5.05 -5.71 -1.18
N ILE A 41 -4.64 -4.46 -1.36
CA ILE A 41 -4.26 -3.56 -0.27
C ILE A 41 -5.25 -2.39 -0.25
N ASP A 42 -6.11 -2.35 0.76
CA ASP A 42 -7.07 -1.27 0.99
C ASP A 42 -6.42 -0.11 1.75
N LEU A 43 -6.42 1.07 1.13
CA LEU A 43 -5.85 2.31 1.65
C LEU A 43 -6.92 3.35 2.06
N GLY A 44 -8.20 3.01 1.95
CA GLY A 44 -9.32 3.95 2.12
C GLY A 44 -9.48 4.50 3.54
N HIS A 45 -8.89 3.82 4.52
CA HIS A 45 -8.92 4.19 5.93
C HIS A 45 -7.63 4.89 6.39
N LEU A 46 -6.76 5.28 5.46
CA LEU A 46 -5.58 6.07 5.78
C LEU A 46 -5.92 7.54 6.08
N VAL A 47 -5.26 8.08 7.08
CA VAL A 47 -5.41 9.47 7.53
C VAL A 47 -4.18 10.27 7.14
N SER A 48 -4.40 11.32 6.32
CA SER A 48 -3.36 12.24 5.84
C SER A 48 -2.15 11.55 5.21
N PRO A 49 -2.34 10.68 4.21
CA PRO A 49 -1.24 10.01 3.53
C PRO A 49 -0.36 11.00 2.76
N ASP A 50 0.94 10.75 2.68
CA ASP A 50 1.91 11.58 1.96
C ASP A 50 2.74 10.76 0.97
N SER A 51 3.79 11.37 0.40
CA SER A 51 4.70 10.70 -0.54
C SER A 51 5.47 9.52 0.07
N GLY A 52 5.55 9.42 1.41
CA GLY A 52 6.08 8.24 2.09
C GLY A 52 5.26 6.99 1.82
N VAL A 53 3.94 7.13 1.66
CA VAL A 53 3.07 6.01 1.30
C VAL A 53 3.39 5.49 -0.10
N ILE A 54 3.72 6.35 -1.06
CA ILE A 54 4.15 5.92 -2.41
C ILE A 54 5.40 5.05 -2.34
N VAL A 55 6.39 5.45 -1.52
CA VAL A 55 7.61 4.64 -1.30
C VAL A 55 7.26 3.28 -0.69
N GLN A 56 6.31 3.25 0.25
CA GLN A 56 5.84 2.02 0.87
C GLN A 56 5.10 1.11 -0.14
N MET A 57 4.25 1.68 -1.01
CA MET A 57 3.56 0.96 -2.09
C MET A 57 4.57 0.30 -3.04
N LEU A 58 5.59 1.03 -3.48
CA LEU A 58 6.67 0.47 -4.31
C LEU A 58 7.45 -0.63 -3.60
N SER A 59 7.69 -0.49 -2.29
CA SER A 59 8.33 -1.53 -1.49
C SER A 59 7.48 -2.79 -1.41
N TRP A 60 6.15 -2.67 -1.29
CA TRP A 60 5.25 -3.81 -1.30
C TRP A 60 5.19 -4.49 -2.66
N ILE A 61 5.09 -3.71 -3.76
CA ILE A 61 5.14 -4.26 -5.13
C ILE A 61 6.39 -5.10 -5.33
N ARG A 62 7.54 -4.58 -4.89
CA ARG A 62 8.80 -5.34 -4.99
C ARG A 62 8.76 -6.64 -4.19
N ALA A 63 8.29 -6.60 -2.95
CA ALA A 63 8.24 -7.78 -2.08
C ALA A 63 7.21 -8.82 -2.57
N ALA A 64 6.07 -8.40 -3.12
CA ALA A 64 5.08 -9.30 -3.70
C ALA A 64 5.58 -9.95 -4.99
N ASN A 65 6.27 -9.19 -5.84
CA ASN A 65 6.92 -9.72 -7.05
C ASN A 65 7.99 -10.77 -6.72
N GLU A 66 8.77 -10.58 -5.65
CA GLU A 66 9.73 -11.57 -5.14
C GLU A 66 9.04 -12.88 -4.65
N GLN A 67 7.74 -12.82 -4.39
CA GLN A 67 6.90 -13.94 -3.97
C GLN A 67 5.93 -14.43 -5.07
N HIS A 68 6.05 -13.91 -6.29
CA HIS A 68 5.16 -14.21 -7.43
C HIS A 68 3.68 -13.89 -7.19
N VAL A 69 3.40 -12.85 -6.39
CA VAL A 69 2.04 -12.37 -6.10
C VAL A 69 1.85 -11.00 -6.76
N ASP A 70 0.75 -10.83 -7.48
CA ASP A 70 0.36 -9.51 -8.00
C ASP A 70 -0.26 -8.67 -6.88
N LEU A 71 -0.02 -7.35 -6.90
CA LEU A 71 -0.68 -6.39 -6.00
C LEU A 71 -1.66 -5.49 -6.74
N ALA A 72 -2.78 -5.23 -6.08
CA ALA A 72 -3.73 -4.18 -6.44
C ALA A 72 -4.04 -3.31 -5.23
N PHE A 73 -3.92 -2.00 -5.40
CA PHE A 73 -4.28 -1.03 -4.36
C PHE A 73 -5.72 -0.58 -4.57
N VAL A 74 -6.58 -0.83 -3.59
CA VAL A 74 -8.01 -0.52 -3.67
C VAL A 74 -8.37 0.63 -2.74
N ASN A 75 -9.44 1.35 -3.06
CA ASN A 75 -9.92 2.50 -2.28
C ASN A 75 -8.81 3.54 -2.02
N THR A 76 -7.93 3.73 -3.00
CA THR A 76 -6.76 4.61 -2.85
C THR A 76 -7.20 6.08 -2.70
N PRO A 77 -6.78 6.80 -1.65
CA PRO A 77 -7.10 8.21 -1.47
C PRO A 77 -6.69 9.06 -2.69
N GLU A 78 -7.55 10.01 -3.10
CA GLU A 78 -7.33 10.88 -4.27
C GLU A 78 -5.98 11.61 -4.25
N GLN A 79 -5.52 11.99 -3.04
CA GLN A 79 -4.21 12.58 -2.84
C GLN A 79 -3.08 11.66 -3.31
N LEU A 80 -3.17 10.35 -3.03
CA LEU A 80 -2.16 9.38 -3.48
C LEU A 80 -2.27 9.13 -4.98
N VAL A 81 -3.48 9.08 -5.54
CA VAL A 81 -3.69 9.00 -6.99
C VAL A 81 -3.01 10.18 -7.70
N SER A 82 -3.19 11.40 -7.16
CA SER A 82 -2.56 12.61 -7.68
C SER A 82 -1.02 12.57 -7.58
N LEU A 83 -0.48 11.95 -6.53
CA LEU A 83 0.97 11.77 -6.40
C LEU A 83 1.53 10.69 -7.34
N ILE A 84 0.76 9.64 -7.62
CA ILE A 84 1.14 8.62 -8.62
C ILE A 84 1.25 9.26 -10.01
N ASP A 85 0.26 10.08 -10.38
CA ASP A 85 0.24 10.84 -11.64
C ASP A 85 1.41 11.85 -11.70
N LEU A 86 1.61 12.64 -10.64
CA LEU A 86 2.72 13.59 -10.56
C LEU A 86 4.11 12.94 -10.69
N TYR A 87 4.24 11.67 -10.33
CA TYR A 87 5.51 10.93 -10.38
C TYR A 87 5.61 9.98 -11.59
N ASP A 88 4.65 10.00 -12.52
CA ASP A 88 4.58 9.13 -13.70
C ASP A 88 4.66 7.61 -13.34
N LEU A 89 3.95 7.21 -12.28
CA LEU A 89 4.00 5.85 -11.71
C LEU A 89 2.81 4.95 -12.08
N GLU A 90 1.91 5.38 -12.95
CA GLU A 90 0.67 4.66 -13.32
C GLU A 90 0.94 3.32 -14.00
N SER A 91 2.10 3.19 -14.66
CA SER A 91 2.53 1.92 -15.26
C SER A 91 3.06 0.90 -14.25
N ILE A 92 3.35 1.33 -13.02
CA ILE A 92 3.95 0.53 -11.95
C ILE A 92 2.92 0.26 -10.84
N ILE A 93 2.19 1.29 -10.43
CA ILE A 93 1.23 1.23 -9.32
C ILE A 93 -0.17 1.11 -9.90
N LYS A 94 -0.75 -0.08 -9.80
CA LYS A 94 -2.14 -0.34 -10.19
C LYS A 94 -3.08 0.05 -9.04
N VAL A 95 -3.81 1.14 -9.23
CA VAL A 95 -4.91 1.57 -8.35
C VAL A 95 -6.26 1.18 -8.97
N ALA A 96 -7.18 0.70 -8.14
CA ALA A 96 -8.54 0.30 -8.52
C ALA A 96 -9.59 0.97 -7.64
#